data_AF-A0A960L6Z5-F1
#
_entry.id   AF-A0A960L6Z5-F1
#
_cell.length_a   1.000
_cell.length_b   1.000
_cell.length_c   1.000
_cell.angle_alpha   90.00
_cell.angle_beta   90.00
_cell.angle_gamma   90.00
#
_symmetry.space_group_name_H-M   'P 1'
#
loop_
_entity.id
_entity.type
_entity.pdbx_description
1 polymer ?
#
loop_
_entity_poly.entity_id
_entity_poly.type
_entity_poly.pdbx_seq_one_letter_code
_entity_poly.pdbx_strand_id
1 'polypeptide(L)' 'MIGYLKGRPIRRTPESVLLDVGGVGYLVHIPLPTFYEL' A
#
# COMPACT_ATOMS: atom_id res chain seq x y z
N MET A 1 -5.31 11.73 11.14
CA MET A 1 -5.89 11.73 9.78
C MET A 1 -4.72 11.66 8.80
N ILE A 2 -4.64 10.62 7.96
CA ILE A 2 -3.52 10.41 7.02
C ILE A 2 -4.05 10.66 5.60
N GLY A 3 -3.42 11.55 4.85
CA GLY A 3 -3.85 11.94 3.49
C GLY A 3 -2.99 11.38 2.35
N TYR A 4 -1.75 10.95 2.63
CA TYR A 4 -0.82 10.44 1.63
C TYR A 4 0.26 9.57 2.28
N LEU A 5 0.70 8.53 1.58
CA LEU A 5 1.79 7.65 1.97
C LEU A 5 2.78 7.50 0.81
N LYS A 6 4.07 7.55 1.12
CA LYS A 6 5.17 7.23 0.19
C LYS A 6 6.12 6.26 0.88
N GLY A 7 6.32 5.10 0.27
CA GLY A 7 7.14 4.04 0.84
C GLY A 7 7.39 2.92 -0.16
N ARG A 8 8.00 1.85 0.31
CA ARG A 8 8.31 0.67 -0.49
C ARG A 8 7.20 -0.38 -0.33
N PRO A 9 6.54 -0.83 -1.42
CA PRO A 9 5.64 -1.97 -1.34
C PRO A 9 6.45 -3.22 -0.96
N ILE A 10 6.04 -3.91 0.10
CA ILE A 10 6.69 -5.16 0.56
C ILE A 10 5.78 -6.38 0.39
N ARG A 11 4.45 -6.18 0.29
CA ARG A 11 3.49 -7.22 -0.10
C ARG A 11 2.33 -6.60 -0.87
N ARG A 12 1.80 -7.30 -1.87
CA ARG A 12 0.66 -6.87 -2.67
C ARG A 12 -0.36 -8.00 -2.76
N THR A 13 -1.62 -7.66 -2.60
CA THR A 13 -2.79 -8.53 -2.78
C THR A 13 -3.86 -7.72 -3.54
N PRO A 14 -4.80 -8.37 -4.23
CA PRO A 14 -5.84 -7.66 -4.97
C PRO A 14 -6.63 -6.64 -4.12
N GLU A 15 -6.74 -6.86 -2.81
CA GLU A 15 -7.51 -6.04 -1.87
C GLU A 15 -6.66 -5.03 -1.07
N SER A 16 -5.33 -5.22 -1.03
CA SER A 16 -4.45 -4.43 -0.17
C SER A 16 -2.97 -4.48 -0.52
N VAL A 17 -2.24 -3.45 -0.10
CA VAL A 17 -0.78 -3.35 -0.20
C VAL A 17 -0.20 -3.08 1.18
N LEU A 18 0.87 -3.80 1.52
CA LEU A 18 1.70 -3.51 2.67
C LEU A 18 2.87 -2.60 2.24
N LEU A 19 2.86 -1.37 2.73
CA LEU A 19 3.89 -0.35 2.48
C LEU A 19 4.82 -0.22 3.68
N ASP A 20 6.12 -0.35 3.46
CA ASP A 20 7.14 0.06 4.41
C ASP A 20 7.43 1.56 4.24
N VAL A 21 7.11 2.34 5.27
CA VAL A 21 7.39 3.77 5.35
C VAL A 21 8.31 4.01 6.56
N GLY A 22 9.62 4.03 6.32
CA GLY A 22 10.62 4.31 7.36
C GLY A 22 10.71 3.23 8.45
N GLY A 23 10.48 1.96 8.11
CA GLY A 23 10.46 0.84 9.05
C GLY A 23 9.09 0.55 9.66
N VAL A 24 8.05 1.30 9.27
CA VAL A 24 6.67 1.10 9.73
C VAL A 24 5.82 0.52 8.60
N GLY A 25 5.16 -0.61 8.87
CA GLY A 25 4.27 -1.27 7.93
C GLY A 25 2.86 -0.67 7.93
N TYR A 26 2.46 -0.09 6.80
CA TYR A 26 1.10 0.42 6.56
C TYR A 26 0.34 -0.55 5.67
N LEU A 27 -0.75 -1.12 6.19
CA LEU A 27 -1.70 -1.87 5.37
C LEU A 27 -2.70 -0.89 4.73
N VAL A 28 -2.65 -0.78 3.41
CA VAL A 28 -3.50 0.14 2.64
C VAL A 28 -4.45 -0.69 1.79
N HIS A 29 -5.75 -0.55 2.03
CA HIS A 29 -6.77 -1.12 1.16
C HIS A 29 -6.88 -0.33 -0.12
N ILE A 30 -6.89 -1.04 -1.25
CA ILE A 30 -6.93 -0.42 -2.57
C ILE A 30 -8.01 -1.10 -3.44
N PRO A 31 -8.62 -0.37 -4.38
CA PRO A 31 -9.45 -0.97 -5.41
C PRO A 31 -8.64 -1.89 -6.33
N LEU A 32 -9.29 -2.89 -6.92
CA LEU A 32 -8.67 -3.83 -7.86
C LEU A 32 -7.98 -3.15 -9.07
N PRO A 33 -8.52 -2.08 -9.69
CA PRO A 33 -7.82 -1.38 -10.77
C PRO A 33 -6.46 -0.84 -10.34
N THR A 34 -6.37 -0.28 -9.13
CA THR A 34 -5.10 0.21 -8.56
C THR A 34 -4.10 -0.93 -8.39
N PHE A 35 -4.55 -2.13 -8.01
CA PHE A 35 -3.67 -3.28 -7.88
C PHE A 35 -2.98 -3.64 -9.21
N TYR A 36 -3.69 -3.56 -10.34
CA TYR A 36 -3.11 -3.87 -11.66
C TYR A 36 -2.10 -2.81 -12.14
N GLU A 37 -2.12 -1.60 -11.59
CA GLU A 37 -1.18 -0.52 -11.92
C GLU A 37 0.09 -0.51 -11.05
N LEU A 38 0.16 -1.34 -9.99
CA LEU A 38 1.24 -1.34 -8.99
C LEU A 38 2.35 -2.34 -9.26
#